data_AF-A0A7Y5GDG8-F1
#
_entry.id   AF-A0A7Y5GDG8-F1
#
_cell.length_a   1.000
_cell.length_b   1.000
_cell.length_c   1.000
_cell.angle_alpha   90.00
_cell.angle_beta   90.00
_cell.angle_gamma   90.00
#
_symmetry.space_group_name_H-M   'P 1'
#
loop_
_entity.id
_entity.type
_entity.pdbx_description
1 polymer ?
#
loop_
_entity_poly.entity_id
_entity_poly.type
_entity_poly.pdbx_seq_one_letter_code
_entity_poly.pdbx_strand_id
1 'polypeptide(L)'
;MSVQTASTEPTPKPRVLAQAPEELTNGRLQRLGEGVGKVVYASEHWVVKRKRSPSEIVALIALWKLLRKFECWLPFGLGIKWLERPSRQIRCLRVMLQGIVLIVPRSVWFTSHIGEVWRVYRKRDRRGEKLARVYLAGTPLVPERITFPPARIKVGAWPGWLMASEAIERVDETLYRRLRTLAGTGRFAELEGWLNRFLDTRQAGWQRGIFSLDAHLKNFGVCGDRVVLLDTGGLTDDWSEIEQHLALEDVVTEPHIQLGLGPLLGSRPDIADRFNKRWKAAVNPSAVRERWPADPDNGREL
;
A
#
# COMPACT_ATOMS: atom_id res chain seq x y z
N MET A 1 38.33 -11.58 27.24
CA MET A 1 37.24 -10.72 26.72
C MET A 1 36.65 -11.44 25.52
N SER A 2 35.53 -12.11 25.73
CA SER A 2 34.91 -12.96 24.71
C SER A 2 34.03 -12.09 23.81
N VAL A 3 34.40 -12.02 22.53
CA VAL A 3 33.62 -11.37 21.48
C VAL A 3 32.33 -12.18 21.31
N GLN A 4 31.20 -11.61 21.73
CA GLN A 4 29.88 -12.13 21.38
C GLN A 4 29.70 -11.98 19.87
N THR A 5 29.76 -13.09 19.16
CA THR A 5 29.31 -13.19 17.77
C THR A 5 27.83 -12.83 17.73
N ALA A 6 27.52 -11.68 17.12
CA ALA A 6 26.17 -11.25 16.86
C ALA A 6 25.46 -12.33 16.03
N SER A 7 24.46 -12.96 16.63
CA SER A 7 23.57 -13.90 15.95
C SER A 7 22.90 -13.20 14.78
N THR A 8 23.32 -13.52 13.56
CA THR A 8 22.64 -13.12 12.33
C THR A 8 21.29 -13.85 12.30
N GLU A 9 20.23 -13.22 12.80
CA GLU A 9 18.88 -13.78 12.66
C GLU A 9 18.59 -13.93 11.16
N PRO A 10 18.27 -15.15 10.69
CA PRO A 10 18.00 -15.38 9.28
C PRO A 10 16.81 -14.54 8.85
N THR A 11 16.95 -13.82 7.73
CA THR A 11 15.86 -13.04 7.13
C THR A 11 14.63 -13.94 6.99
N PRO A 12 13.47 -13.58 7.57
CA PRO A 12 12.30 -14.44 7.52
C PRO A 12 11.86 -14.64 6.07
N LYS A 13 11.94 -15.87 5.57
CA LYS A 13 11.59 -16.18 4.18
C LYS A 13 10.07 -16.35 4.03
N PRO A 14 9.49 -16.03 2.85
CA PRO A 14 8.09 -16.31 2.56
C PRO A 14 7.77 -17.77 2.84
N ARG A 15 6.62 -18.03 3.47
CA ARG A 15 6.20 -19.41 3.77
C ARG A 15 5.84 -20.12 2.46
N VAL A 16 6.55 -21.21 2.18
CA VAL A 16 6.32 -22.03 0.98
C VAL A 16 5.35 -23.15 1.35
N LEU A 17 4.25 -23.26 0.61
CA LEU A 17 3.28 -24.34 0.74
C LEU A 17 3.45 -25.36 -0.39
N ALA A 18 3.21 -26.63 -0.09
CA ALA A 18 3.27 -27.70 -1.10
C ALA A 18 2.15 -27.59 -2.15
N GLN A 19 1.03 -26.97 -1.80
CA GLN A 19 -0.12 -26.75 -2.67
C GLN A 19 -0.77 -25.41 -2.38
N ALA A 20 -1.56 -24.90 -3.33
CA ALA A 20 -2.35 -23.70 -3.12
C ALA A 20 -3.39 -23.93 -2.01
N PRO A 21 -3.65 -22.94 -1.13
CA PRO A 21 -4.74 -23.01 -0.17
C PRO A 21 -6.07 -23.38 -0.84
N GLU A 22 -6.82 -24.29 -0.23
CA GLU A 22 -8.08 -24.80 -0.79
C GLU A 22 -9.09 -23.69 -1.07
N GLU A 23 -9.18 -22.68 -0.21
CA GLU A 23 -10.07 -21.53 -0.40
C GLU A 23 -9.76 -20.69 -1.65
N LEU A 24 -8.54 -20.79 -2.21
CA LEU A 24 -8.19 -20.15 -3.47
C LEU A 24 -8.66 -20.94 -4.70
N THR A 25 -8.93 -22.24 -4.55
CA THR A 25 -9.21 -23.14 -5.68
C THR A 25 -10.65 -23.68 -5.67
N ASN A 26 -11.28 -23.81 -4.49
CA ASN A 26 -12.62 -24.37 -4.30
C ASN A 26 -13.76 -23.48 -4.82
N GLY A 27 -13.48 -22.20 -5.09
CA GLY A 27 -14.53 -21.23 -5.39
C GLY A 27 -14.11 -20.11 -6.33
N ARG A 28 -15.09 -19.27 -6.68
CA ARG A 28 -14.81 -18.05 -7.43
C ARG A 28 -14.41 -16.94 -6.46
N LEU A 29 -13.17 -16.47 -6.56
CA LEU A 29 -12.69 -15.36 -5.74
C LEU A 29 -13.45 -14.08 -6.05
N GLN A 30 -13.80 -13.36 -4.98
CA GLN A 30 -14.45 -12.07 -5.12
C GLN A 30 -13.44 -11.00 -5.51
N ARG A 31 -13.88 -10.05 -6.31
CA ARG A 31 -13.05 -8.92 -6.71
C ARG A 31 -13.11 -7.86 -5.60
N LEU A 32 -11.99 -7.65 -4.92
CA LEU A 32 -11.91 -6.72 -3.78
C LEU A 32 -11.63 -5.27 -4.23
N GLY A 33 -10.77 -5.09 -5.23
CA GLY A 33 -10.38 -3.75 -5.66
C GLY A 33 -9.52 -3.71 -6.91
N GLU A 34 -9.25 -2.49 -7.39
CA GLU A 34 -8.34 -2.25 -8.50
C GLU A 34 -7.41 -1.07 -8.23
N GLY A 35 -6.10 -1.27 -8.38
CA GLY A 35 -5.10 -0.21 -8.44
C GLY A 35 -4.61 -0.02 -9.88
N VAL A 36 -3.76 0.97 -10.15
CA VAL A 36 -3.31 1.28 -11.53
C VAL A 36 -2.69 0.06 -12.21
N GLY A 37 -1.79 -0.66 -11.52
CA GLY A 37 -1.07 -1.81 -12.08
C GLY A 37 -1.61 -3.20 -11.71
N LYS A 38 -2.63 -3.31 -10.85
CA LYS A 38 -3.06 -4.61 -10.31
C LYS A 38 -4.56 -4.66 -10.01
N VAL A 39 -5.15 -5.83 -10.19
CA VAL A 39 -6.51 -6.15 -9.73
C VAL A 39 -6.38 -7.16 -8.59
N VAL A 40 -7.13 -6.92 -7.52
CA VAL A 40 -7.03 -7.67 -6.28
C VAL A 40 -8.27 -8.55 -6.12
N TYR A 41 -8.05 -9.85 -5.92
CA TYR A 41 -9.07 -10.85 -5.68
C TYR A 41 -8.88 -11.45 -4.29
N ALA A 42 -9.96 -11.75 -3.59
CA ALA A 42 -9.91 -12.23 -2.22
C ALA A 42 -10.76 -13.49 -2.05
N SER A 43 -10.22 -14.44 -1.30
CA SER A 43 -10.95 -15.48 -0.55
C SER A 43 -11.18 -14.97 0.87
N GLU A 44 -11.53 -15.87 1.80
CA GLU A 44 -11.75 -15.51 3.19
C GLU A 44 -10.47 -15.02 3.88
N HIS A 45 -9.33 -15.71 3.69
CA HIS A 45 -8.07 -15.40 4.39
C HIS A 45 -6.96 -14.94 3.45
N TRP A 46 -7.10 -15.16 2.15
CA TRP A 46 -6.04 -14.89 1.19
C TRP A 46 -6.46 -13.93 0.09
N VAL A 47 -5.47 -13.20 -0.42
CA VAL A 47 -5.59 -12.24 -1.49
C VAL A 47 -4.62 -12.59 -2.61
N VAL A 48 -5.13 -12.64 -3.83
CA VAL A 48 -4.35 -12.89 -5.04
C VAL A 48 -4.35 -11.64 -5.92
N LYS A 49 -3.16 -11.25 -6.36
CA LYS A 49 -2.95 -10.07 -7.22
C LYS A 49 -2.80 -10.50 -8.67
N ARG A 50 -3.67 -10.01 -9.54
CA ARG A 50 -3.46 -10.05 -10.99
C ARG A 50 -2.73 -8.80 -11.44
N LYS A 51 -1.51 -8.94 -11.96
CA LYS A 51 -0.80 -7.83 -12.61
C LYS A 51 -1.50 -7.44 -13.90
N ARG A 52 -1.62 -6.14 -14.15
CA ARG A 52 -2.12 -5.61 -15.42
C ARG A 52 -1.01 -5.56 -16.45
N SER A 53 -1.38 -5.75 -17.72
CA SER A 53 -0.44 -5.54 -18.81
C SER A 53 -0.13 -4.04 -18.98
N PRO A 54 1.00 -3.66 -19.60
CA PRO A 54 1.29 -2.27 -19.90
C PRO A 54 0.19 -1.57 -20.72
N SER A 55 -0.43 -2.28 -21.68
CA SER A 55 -1.54 -1.72 -22.47
C SER A 55 -2.78 -1.44 -21.61
N GLU A 56 -3.10 -2.32 -20.66
CA GLU A 56 -4.20 -2.09 -19.72
C GLU A 56 -3.94 -0.87 -18.81
N ILE A 57 -2.69 -0.67 -18.39
CA ILE A 57 -2.28 0.47 -17.56
C ILE A 57 -2.37 1.78 -18.35
N VAL A 58 -1.79 1.82 -19.56
CA VAL A 58 -1.83 3.02 -20.42
C VAL A 58 -3.27 3.38 -20.76
N ALA A 59 -4.12 2.39 -21.09
CA ALA A 59 -5.54 2.62 -21.32
C ALA A 59 -6.24 3.20 -20.08
N LEU A 60 -5.90 2.74 -18.88
CA LEU A 60 -6.47 3.31 -17.65
C LEU A 60 -6.04 4.77 -17.44
N ILE A 61 -4.77 5.09 -17.65
CA ILE A 61 -4.25 6.46 -17.50
C ILE A 61 -4.88 7.39 -18.55
N ALA A 62 -4.96 6.95 -19.81
CA ALA A 62 -5.58 7.71 -20.87
C ALA A 62 -7.08 7.93 -20.62
N LEU A 63 -7.79 6.91 -20.15
CA LEU A 63 -9.20 7.00 -19.75
C LEU A 63 -9.38 8.09 -18.68
N TRP A 64 -8.53 8.07 -17.67
CA TRP A 64 -8.62 9.02 -16.56
C TRP A 64 -8.29 10.45 -16.98
N LYS A 65 -7.31 10.63 -17.88
CA LYS A 65 -7.03 11.94 -18.49
C LYS A 65 -8.19 12.45 -19.34
N LEU A 66 -8.80 11.59 -20.13
CA LEU A 66 -9.99 11.94 -20.91
C LEU A 66 -11.13 12.37 -19.99
N LEU A 67 -11.43 11.58 -18.96
CA LEU A 67 -12.47 11.91 -17.98
C LEU A 67 -12.24 13.25 -17.30
N ARG A 68 -11.01 13.55 -16.85
CA ARG A 68 -10.66 14.86 -16.30
C ARG A 68 -10.84 16.01 -17.29
N LYS A 69 -10.49 15.79 -18.57
CA LYS A 69 -10.67 16.82 -19.61
C LYS A 69 -12.16 17.09 -19.88
N PHE A 70 -13.00 16.06 -19.81
CA PHE A 70 -14.46 16.19 -19.94
C PHE A 70 -15.13 16.72 -18.67
N GLU A 71 -14.50 16.59 -17.49
CA GLU A 71 -14.98 17.18 -16.24
C GLU A 71 -15.02 18.72 -16.32
N CYS A 72 -14.09 19.34 -17.05
CA CYS A 72 -14.13 20.78 -17.33
C CYS A 72 -15.31 21.21 -18.23
N TRP A 73 -15.95 20.28 -18.93
CA TRP A 73 -17.06 20.54 -19.86
C TRP A 73 -18.43 20.12 -19.27
N LEU A 74 -18.45 19.44 -18.13
CA LEU A 74 -19.66 18.97 -17.46
C LEU A 74 -19.92 19.84 -16.21
N PRO A 75 -20.98 20.66 -16.18
CA PRO A 75 -21.30 21.43 -14.99
C PRO A 75 -21.78 20.50 -13.87
N PHE A 76 -21.50 20.87 -12.61
CA PHE A 76 -22.04 20.25 -11.38
C PHE A 76 -21.60 18.83 -11.01
N GLY A 77 -20.30 18.50 -11.03
CA GLY A 77 -19.76 17.37 -10.22
C GLY A 77 -20.26 15.97 -10.59
N LEU A 78 -20.93 15.81 -11.74
CA LEU A 78 -21.46 14.53 -12.23
C LEU A 78 -20.35 13.54 -12.62
N GLY A 79 -19.15 14.04 -12.96
CA GLY A 79 -17.99 13.22 -13.30
C GLY A 79 -17.51 12.33 -12.14
N ILE A 80 -17.55 12.85 -10.90
CA ILE A 80 -17.10 12.13 -9.70
C ILE A 80 -18.07 11.00 -9.33
N LYS A 81 -19.39 11.24 -9.43
CA LYS A 81 -20.42 10.20 -9.18
C LYS A 81 -20.38 9.05 -10.19
N TRP A 82 -19.97 9.32 -11.43
CA TRP A 82 -19.75 8.27 -12.43
C TRP A 82 -18.56 7.37 -12.11
N LEU A 83 -17.54 7.89 -11.42
CA LEU A 83 -16.35 7.13 -11.01
C LEU A 83 -16.59 6.22 -9.79
N GLU A 84 -17.53 6.56 -8.91
CA GLU A 84 -17.83 5.79 -7.69
C GLU A 84 -18.58 4.47 -7.96
N ARG A 85 -19.28 4.35 -9.10
CA ARG A 85 -19.95 3.11 -9.51
C ARG A 85 -19.45 2.69 -10.90
N PRO A 86 -18.70 1.57 -11.03
CA PRO A 86 -18.24 1.10 -12.32
C PRO A 86 -19.43 0.55 -13.11
N SER A 87 -20.14 1.43 -13.82
CA SER A 87 -21.22 1.08 -14.71
C SER A 87 -20.69 0.24 -15.88
N ARG A 88 -21.57 -0.52 -16.56
CA ARG A 88 -21.21 -1.29 -17.76
C ARG A 88 -20.57 -0.40 -18.85
N GLN A 89 -20.89 0.89 -18.88
CA GLN A 89 -20.37 1.87 -19.84
C GLN A 89 -18.88 2.17 -19.63
N ILE A 90 -18.43 2.36 -18.38
CA ILE A 90 -17.01 2.56 -18.07
C ILE A 90 -16.19 1.31 -18.46
N ARG A 91 -16.78 0.13 -18.31
CA ARG A 91 -16.15 -1.12 -18.76
C ARG A 91 -16.00 -1.17 -20.27
N CYS A 92 -17.04 -0.81 -21.03
CA CYS A 92 -16.96 -0.76 -22.49
C CYS A 92 -15.95 0.29 -22.98
N LEU A 93 -15.99 1.49 -22.40
CA LEU A 93 -15.05 2.56 -22.75
C LEU A 93 -13.59 2.15 -22.49
N ARG A 94 -13.34 1.45 -21.38
CA ARG A 94 -12.02 0.88 -21.07
C ARG A 94 -11.56 -0.13 -22.12
N VAL A 95 -12.45 -1.03 -22.56
CA VAL A 95 -12.14 -2.04 -23.59
C VAL A 95 -11.86 -1.36 -24.94
N MET A 96 -12.66 -0.36 -25.32
CA MET A 96 -12.40 0.41 -26.55
C MET A 96 -11.06 1.14 -26.48
N LEU A 97 -10.75 1.77 -25.35
CA LEU A 97 -9.47 2.47 -25.18
C LEU A 97 -8.27 1.51 -25.20
N GLN A 98 -8.42 0.30 -24.65
CA GLN A 98 -7.40 -0.74 -24.77
C GLN A 98 -7.16 -1.11 -26.23
N GLY A 99 -8.21 -1.20 -27.06
CA GLY A 99 -8.09 -1.38 -28.50
C GLY A 99 -7.29 -0.26 -29.18
N ILE A 100 -7.59 1.00 -28.86
CA ILE A 100 -6.85 2.17 -29.39
C ILE A 100 -5.37 2.13 -28.97
N VAL A 101 -5.10 1.82 -27.69
CA VAL A 101 -3.72 1.75 -27.17
C VAL A 101 -2.91 0.64 -27.83
N LEU A 102 -3.56 -0.45 -28.27
CA LEU A 102 -2.88 -1.52 -29.02
C LEU A 102 -2.51 -1.11 -30.45
N ILE A 103 -3.27 -0.20 -31.06
CA ILE A 103 -3.04 0.29 -32.43
C ILE A 103 -1.94 1.36 -32.46
N VAL A 104 -1.89 2.23 -31.45
CA VAL A 104 -0.86 3.28 -31.38
C VAL A 104 0.49 2.69 -30.96
N PRO A 105 1.59 2.93 -31.70
CA PRO A 105 2.90 2.37 -31.40
C PRO A 105 3.37 2.68 -29.97
N ARG A 106 3.93 1.67 -29.29
CA ARG A 106 4.44 1.80 -27.91
C ARG A 106 5.40 2.97 -27.74
N SER A 107 6.21 3.28 -28.76
CA SER A 107 7.14 4.41 -28.78
C SER A 107 6.44 5.75 -28.53
N VAL A 108 5.28 6.00 -29.13
CA VAL A 108 4.50 7.24 -29.00
C VAL A 108 3.93 7.39 -27.57
N TRP A 109 3.48 6.29 -26.96
CA TRP A 109 2.99 6.32 -25.58
C TRP A 109 4.13 6.54 -24.57
N PHE A 110 5.29 5.91 -24.78
CA PHE A 110 6.42 6.01 -23.87
C PHE A 110 7.16 7.34 -23.92
N THR A 111 7.09 8.06 -25.04
CA THR A 111 7.59 9.45 -25.16
C THR A 111 6.60 10.49 -24.64
N SER A 112 5.31 10.16 -24.54
CA SER A 112 4.31 11.06 -23.95
C SER A 112 4.46 11.19 -22.43
N HIS A 113 3.89 12.25 -21.85
CA HIS A 113 3.80 12.47 -20.39
C HIS A 113 3.11 11.31 -19.64
N ILE A 114 2.34 10.44 -20.32
CA ILE A 114 1.79 9.21 -19.74
C ILE A 114 2.90 8.18 -19.44
N GLY A 115 3.87 8.06 -20.33
CA GLY A 115 5.02 7.17 -20.18
C GLY A 115 5.96 7.59 -19.06
N GLU A 116 6.11 8.89 -18.83
CA GLU A 116 6.90 9.45 -17.73
C GLU A 116 6.27 9.16 -16.36
N VAL A 117 4.96 9.43 -16.19
CA VAL A 117 4.21 9.10 -14.97
C VAL A 117 4.29 7.60 -14.66
N TRP A 118 4.16 6.75 -15.69
CA TRP A 118 4.31 5.30 -15.52
C TRP A 118 5.73 4.89 -15.12
N ARG A 119 6.77 5.51 -15.71
CA ARG A 119 8.17 5.23 -15.37
C ARG A 119 8.49 5.56 -13.91
N VAL A 120 8.05 6.73 -13.43
CA VAL A 120 8.24 7.15 -12.03
C VAL A 120 7.51 6.19 -11.08
N TYR A 121 6.24 5.89 -11.36
CA TYR A 121 5.45 4.96 -10.54
C TYR A 121 6.09 3.58 -10.47
N ARG A 122 6.51 3.03 -11.63
CA ARG A 122 7.14 1.71 -11.71
C ARG A 122 8.49 1.65 -11.00
N LYS A 123 9.29 2.72 -11.03
CA LYS A 123 10.58 2.77 -10.35
C LYS A 123 10.39 2.75 -8.83
N ARG A 124 9.48 3.57 -8.29
CA ARG A 124 9.17 3.62 -6.86
C ARG A 124 8.56 2.32 -6.34
N ASP A 125 7.56 1.78 -7.05
CA ASP A 125 6.93 0.50 -6.71
C ASP A 125 7.95 -0.65 -6.66
N ARG A 126 8.88 -0.71 -7.62
CA ARG A 126 9.96 -1.72 -7.63
C ARG A 126 10.97 -1.57 -6.49
N ARG A 127 11.42 -0.34 -6.20
CA ARG A 127 12.33 -0.09 -5.07
C ARG A 127 11.66 -0.50 -3.77
N GLY A 128 10.44 -0.01 -3.54
CA GLY A 128 9.65 -0.33 -2.37
C GLY A 128 9.36 -1.81 -2.19
N GLU A 129 8.97 -2.51 -3.25
CA GLU A 129 8.77 -3.97 -3.24
C GLU A 129 10.08 -4.72 -2.93
N LYS A 130 11.23 -4.24 -3.44
CA LYS A 130 12.55 -4.83 -3.13
C LYS A 130 12.88 -4.65 -1.65
N LEU A 131 12.75 -3.44 -1.12
CA LEU A 131 13.01 -3.14 0.29
C LEU A 131 12.09 -3.93 1.21
N ALA A 132 10.79 -3.98 0.92
CA ALA A 132 9.86 -4.79 1.68
C ALA A 132 10.21 -6.28 1.66
N ARG A 133 10.71 -6.81 0.53
CA ARG A 133 11.15 -8.20 0.46
C ARG A 133 12.40 -8.48 1.30
N VAL A 134 13.34 -7.54 1.33
CA VAL A 134 14.61 -7.71 2.06
C VAL A 134 14.41 -7.51 3.57
N TYR A 135 13.69 -6.46 3.97
CA TYR A 135 13.63 -6.04 5.37
C TYR A 135 12.33 -6.43 6.10
N LEU A 136 11.23 -6.63 5.37
CA LEU A 136 9.90 -6.88 5.96
C LEU A 136 9.34 -8.28 5.71
N ALA A 137 9.89 -9.06 4.78
CA ALA A 137 9.37 -10.39 4.49
C ALA A 137 9.34 -11.24 5.76
N GLY A 138 8.21 -11.93 5.97
CA GLY A 138 7.91 -12.77 7.14
C GLY A 138 7.91 -12.05 8.50
N THR A 139 7.90 -10.72 8.51
CA THR A 139 7.66 -9.92 9.71
C THR A 139 6.16 -9.64 9.88
N PRO A 140 5.68 -9.34 11.11
CA PRO A 140 4.29 -8.95 11.31
C PRO A 140 3.95 -7.55 10.77
N LEU A 141 4.93 -6.80 10.24
CA LEU A 141 4.75 -5.43 9.74
C LEU A 141 4.12 -5.36 8.35
N VAL A 142 4.09 -6.47 7.63
CA VAL A 142 3.39 -6.63 6.36
C VAL A 142 2.44 -7.83 6.46
N PRO A 143 1.37 -7.88 5.65
CA PRO A 143 0.55 -9.07 5.57
C PRO A 143 1.40 -10.27 5.15
N GLU A 144 1.12 -11.45 5.71
CA GLU A 144 1.87 -12.66 5.41
C GLU A 144 1.86 -12.94 3.89
N ARG A 145 2.99 -13.40 3.35
CA ARG A 145 3.08 -13.82 1.95
C ARG A 145 3.41 -15.30 1.90
N ILE A 146 2.54 -16.04 1.21
CA ILE A 146 2.74 -17.46 0.92
C ILE A 146 3.03 -17.66 -0.57
N THR A 147 3.89 -18.63 -0.86
CA THR A 147 4.15 -19.10 -2.24
C THR A 147 3.78 -20.57 -2.37
N PHE A 148 3.35 -20.98 -3.55
CA PHE A 148 2.89 -22.34 -3.84
C PHE A 148 3.06 -22.66 -5.33
N PRO A 149 3.04 -23.94 -5.75
CA PRO A 149 3.10 -24.31 -7.16
C PRO A 149 2.00 -23.61 -7.99
N PRO A 150 2.28 -23.21 -9.26
CA PRO A 150 1.30 -22.50 -10.06
C PRO A 150 -0.06 -23.22 -10.15
N ALA A 151 -1.10 -22.56 -9.67
CA ALA A 151 -2.46 -23.09 -9.60
C ALA A 151 -3.43 -22.24 -10.42
N ARG A 152 -4.47 -22.88 -10.95
CA ARG A 152 -5.57 -22.22 -11.66
C ARG A 152 -6.62 -21.76 -10.64
N ILE A 153 -6.84 -20.46 -10.57
CA ILE A 153 -7.79 -19.83 -9.65
C ILE A 153 -8.95 -19.23 -10.44
N LYS A 154 -10.19 -19.54 -10.04
CA LYS A 154 -11.38 -18.96 -10.65
C LYS A 154 -11.62 -17.59 -10.04
N VAL A 155 -11.69 -16.53 -10.83
CA VAL A 155 -11.85 -15.16 -10.30
C VAL A 155 -13.11 -14.45 -10.80
N GLY A 156 -13.61 -13.52 -9.98
CA GLY A 156 -14.74 -12.65 -10.27
C GLY A 156 -14.54 -11.78 -11.49
N ALA A 157 -15.58 -11.60 -12.32
CA ALA A 157 -15.59 -10.68 -13.45
C ALA A 157 -14.46 -10.87 -14.50
N TRP A 158 -13.82 -12.05 -14.53
CA TRP A 158 -12.86 -12.47 -15.54
C TRP A 158 -13.39 -13.74 -16.22
N PRO A 159 -13.30 -13.84 -17.56
CA PRO A 159 -13.89 -14.96 -18.32
C PRO A 159 -13.08 -16.27 -18.25
N GLY A 160 -11.98 -16.32 -17.49
CA GLY A 160 -11.12 -17.50 -17.42
C GLY A 160 -10.48 -17.73 -16.05
N TRP A 161 -9.44 -18.54 -16.05
CA TRP A 161 -8.62 -18.84 -14.88
C TRP A 161 -7.50 -17.81 -14.74
N LEU A 162 -7.17 -17.45 -13.50
CA LEU A 162 -5.96 -16.74 -13.15
C LEU A 162 -4.91 -17.77 -12.72
N MET A 163 -3.77 -17.80 -13.39
CA MET A 163 -2.61 -18.55 -12.88
C MET A 163 -1.98 -17.74 -11.74
N ALA A 164 -1.85 -18.35 -10.57
CA ALA A 164 -1.20 -17.75 -9.42
C ALA A 164 -0.27 -18.76 -8.74
N SER A 165 0.83 -18.26 -8.19
CA SER A 165 1.82 -19.00 -7.41
C SER A 165 2.17 -18.30 -6.09
N GLU A 166 1.41 -17.25 -5.76
CA GLU A 166 1.61 -16.40 -4.59
C GLU A 166 0.25 -15.90 -4.12
N ALA A 167 0.06 -15.87 -2.81
CA ALA A 167 -1.04 -15.17 -2.17
C ALA A 167 -0.54 -14.40 -0.93
N ILE A 168 -1.32 -13.40 -0.55
CA ILE A 168 -1.02 -12.49 0.54
C ILE A 168 -2.17 -12.54 1.54
N GLU A 169 -1.86 -12.51 2.83
CA GLU A 169 -2.84 -12.48 3.92
C GLU A 169 -3.86 -11.37 3.67
N ARG A 170 -5.13 -11.73 3.78
CA ARG A 170 -6.22 -10.79 3.65
C ARG A 170 -6.27 -9.93 4.90
N VAL A 171 -6.37 -8.65 4.64
CA VAL A 171 -6.49 -7.61 5.65
C VAL A 171 -7.98 -7.35 5.87
N ASP A 172 -8.39 -7.23 7.12
CA ASP A 172 -9.79 -7.06 7.51
C ASP A 172 -10.36 -5.77 6.91
N GLU A 173 -9.63 -4.67 7.10
CA GLU A 173 -9.95 -3.35 6.59
C GLU A 173 -8.74 -2.42 6.58
N THR A 174 -8.86 -1.25 5.95
CA THR A 174 -7.83 -0.21 6.09
C THR A 174 -7.84 0.38 7.49
N LEU A 175 -6.68 0.82 7.98
CA LEU A 175 -6.58 1.45 9.30
C LEU A 175 -7.50 2.67 9.42
N TYR A 176 -7.61 3.48 8.36
CA TYR A 176 -8.55 4.59 8.32
C TYR A 176 -10.01 4.15 8.55
N ARG A 177 -10.44 3.04 7.93
CA ARG A 177 -11.80 2.52 8.07
C ARG A 177 -12.06 2.00 9.48
N ARG A 178 -11.09 1.32 10.09
CA ARG A 178 -11.15 0.88 11.49
C ARG A 178 -11.32 2.08 12.42
N LEU A 179 -10.45 3.09 12.29
CA LEU A 179 -10.50 4.31 13.12
C LEU A 179 -11.82 5.06 12.94
N ARG A 180 -12.33 5.16 11.71
CA ARG A 180 -13.63 5.78 11.42
C ARG A 180 -14.78 5.03 12.10
N THR A 181 -14.75 3.70 12.08
CA THR A 181 -15.77 2.87 12.73
C THR A 181 -15.74 3.04 14.25
N LEU A 182 -14.55 3.08 14.85
CA LEU A 182 -14.38 3.32 16.29
C LEU A 182 -14.84 4.72 16.69
N ALA A 183 -14.49 5.75 15.91
CA ALA A 183 -14.95 7.13 16.14
C ALA A 183 -16.48 7.22 16.04
N GLY A 184 -17.08 6.62 15.00
CA GLY A 184 -18.53 6.63 14.79
C GLY A 184 -19.33 5.86 15.87
N THR A 185 -18.68 4.96 16.61
CA THR A 185 -19.28 4.22 17.74
C THR A 185 -18.85 4.76 19.11
N GLY A 186 -18.12 5.88 19.15
CA GLY A 186 -17.67 6.50 20.40
C GLY A 186 -16.57 5.73 21.15
N ARG A 187 -15.98 4.70 20.55
CA ARG A 187 -14.93 3.83 21.16
C ARG A 187 -13.55 4.48 21.08
N PHE A 188 -13.43 5.66 21.68
CA PHE A 188 -12.26 6.52 21.52
C PHE A 188 -10.99 6.02 22.22
N ALA A 189 -11.12 5.27 23.32
CA ALA A 189 -9.97 4.65 23.99
C ALA A 189 -9.28 3.63 23.07
N GLU A 190 -10.07 2.82 22.35
CA GLU A 190 -9.54 1.87 21.38
C GLU A 190 -8.99 2.56 20.14
N LEU A 191 -9.64 3.64 19.69
CA LEU A 191 -9.12 4.48 18.61
C LEU A 191 -7.71 4.95 18.93
N GLU A 192 -7.48 5.50 20.12
CA GLU A 192 -6.16 5.94 20.59
C GLU A 192 -5.17 4.76 20.65
N GLY A 193 -5.62 3.59 21.11
CA GLY A 193 -4.83 2.36 21.07
C GLY A 193 -4.36 2.00 19.65
N TRP A 194 -5.22 2.11 18.65
CA TRP A 194 -4.86 1.87 17.24
C TRP A 194 -3.91 2.93 16.67
N LEU A 195 -4.07 4.20 17.05
CA LEU A 195 -3.12 5.26 16.68
C LEU A 195 -1.72 5.00 17.26
N ASN A 196 -1.65 4.47 18.49
CA ASN A 196 -0.39 4.06 19.09
C ASN A 196 0.23 2.87 18.35
N ARG A 197 -0.54 1.82 18.07
CA ARG A 197 -0.07 0.66 17.27
C ARG A 197 0.44 1.08 15.90
N PHE A 198 -0.19 2.07 15.28
CA PHE A 198 0.28 2.64 14.02
C PHE A 198 1.67 3.27 14.14
N LEU A 199 1.89 4.10 15.17
CA LEU A 199 3.22 4.66 15.46
C LEU A 199 4.25 3.58 15.78
N ASP A 200 3.86 2.57 16.55
CA ASP A 200 4.74 1.46 16.93
C ASP A 200 5.13 0.62 15.70
N THR A 201 4.20 0.41 14.77
CA THR A 201 4.46 -0.27 13.49
C THR A 201 5.46 0.50 12.63
N ARG A 202 5.39 1.84 12.60
CA ARG A 202 6.37 2.67 11.89
C ARG A 202 7.75 2.57 12.54
N GLN A 203 7.81 2.68 13.86
CA GLN A 203 9.06 2.56 14.63
C GLN A 203 9.73 1.19 14.43
N ALA A 204 8.96 0.12 14.42
CA ALA A 204 9.46 -1.22 14.13
C ALA A 204 10.01 -1.34 12.70
N GLY A 205 9.48 -0.58 11.74
CA GLY A 205 10.06 -0.44 10.41
C GLY A 205 11.43 0.27 10.46
N TRP A 206 11.55 1.36 11.21
CA TRP A 206 12.81 2.11 11.34
C TRP A 206 13.94 1.29 11.94
N GLN A 207 13.62 0.47 12.95
CA GLN A 207 14.54 -0.51 13.56
C GLN A 207 15.08 -1.54 12.56
N ARG A 208 14.38 -1.72 11.44
CA ARG A 208 14.79 -2.60 10.33
C ARG A 208 15.46 -1.86 9.19
N GLY A 209 15.79 -0.58 9.36
CA GLY A 209 16.49 0.22 8.35
C GLY A 209 15.61 0.65 7.19
N ILE A 210 14.29 0.73 7.40
CA ILE A 210 13.36 1.24 6.38
C ILE A 210 12.47 2.34 6.94
N PHE A 211 12.08 3.26 6.07
CA PHE A 211 11.20 4.36 6.39
C PHE A 211 10.10 4.48 5.33
N SER A 212 8.85 4.67 5.74
CA SER A 212 7.75 5.02 4.83
C SER A 212 7.58 6.53 4.79
N LEU A 213 7.89 7.12 3.64
CA LEU A 213 7.72 8.55 3.35
C LEU A 213 6.24 8.96 3.23
N ASP A 214 5.36 8.00 2.92
CA ASP A 214 3.92 8.22 2.89
C ASP A 214 3.28 7.52 4.10
N ALA A 215 2.95 8.32 5.12
CA ALA A 215 2.33 7.85 6.35
C ALA A 215 0.79 7.84 6.29
N HIS A 216 0.17 8.03 5.12
CA HIS A 216 -1.28 8.08 5.01
C HIS A 216 -1.91 6.76 5.48
N LEU A 217 -2.96 6.86 6.32
CA LEU A 217 -3.63 5.71 6.94
C LEU A 217 -4.25 4.70 5.96
N LYS A 218 -4.44 5.10 4.70
CA LYS A 218 -4.90 4.21 3.61
C LYS A 218 -3.83 3.19 3.19
N ASN A 219 -2.55 3.49 3.44
CA ASN A 219 -1.42 2.62 3.15
C ASN A 219 -1.23 1.56 4.24
N PHE A 220 -2.01 1.62 5.31
CA PHE A 220 -1.98 0.70 6.44
C PHE A 220 -3.30 -0.05 6.55
N GLY A 221 -3.20 -1.30 6.99
CA GLY A 221 -4.30 -2.22 7.17
C GLY A 221 -4.37 -2.74 8.58
N VAL A 222 -5.52 -3.33 8.91
CA VAL A 222 -5.75 -4.07 10.15
C VAL A 222 -5.83 -5.56 9.83
N CYS A 223 -5.03 -6.35 10.54
CA CYS A 223 -5.09 -7.80 10.48
C CYS A 223 -5.16 -8.35 11.90
N GLY A 224 -6.35 -8.73 12.34
CA GLY A 224 -6.60 -9.05 13.74
C GLY A 224 -6.33 -7.84 14.64
N ASP A 225 -5.35 -7.97 15.54
CA ASP A 225 -4.91 -6.91 16.45
C ASP A 225 -3.71 -6.09 15.94
N ARG A 226 -3.16 -6.44 14.77
CA ARG A 226 -1.96 -5.83 14.18
C ARG A 226 -2.29 -4.73 13.19
N VAL A 227 -1.43 -3.72 13.12
CA VAL A 227 -1.35 -2.78 11.99
C VAL A 227 -0.29 -3.30 11.02
N VAL A 228 -0.62 -3.34 9.74
CA VAL A 228 0.27 -3.85 8.68
C VAL A 228 0.40 -2.84 7.54
N LEU A 229 1.58 -2.76 6.93
CA LEU A 229 1.85 -1.93 5.76
C LEU A 229 1.33 -2.61 4.48
N LEU A 230 0.42 -1.95 3.77
CA LEU A 230 -0.21 -2.42 2.53
C LEU A 230 0.51 -1.91 1.28
N ASP A 231 0.92 -0.64 1.30
CA ASP A 231 1.61 0.01 0.19
C ASP A 231 3.08 0.21 0.52
N THR A 232 3.94 -0.51 -0.21
CA THR A 232 5.39 -0.46 -0.04
C THR A 232 6.03 0.59 -0.94
N GLY A 233 5.30 1.22 -1.86
CA GLY A 233 5.85 2.10 -2.89
C GLY A 233 6.54 3.37 -2.35
N GLY A 234 6.24 3.76 -1.12
CA GLY A 234 6.86 4.88 -0.41
C GLY A 234 8.01 4.50 0.54
N LEU A 235 8.45 3.24 0.53
CA LEU A 235 9.57 2.80 1.35
C LEU A 235 10.91 3.30 0.80
N THR A 236 11.76 3.75 1.71
CA THR A 236 13.14 4.15 1.45
C THR A 236 14.05 3.70 2.59
N ASP A 237 15.29 3.43 2.26
CA ASP A 237 16.42 3.12 3.13
C ASP A 237 17.49 4.24 3.08
N ASP A 238 17.23 5.30 2.30
CA ASP A 238 18.15 6.42 2.10
C ASP A 238 17.98 7.46 3.21
N TRP A 239 18.98 7.58 4.08
CA TRP A 239 18.96 8.52 5.19
C TRP A 239 18.82 9.98 4.75
N SER A 240 19.40 10.39 3.62
CA SER A 240 19.31 11.78 3.16
C SER A 240 17.88 12.13 2.73
N GLU A 241 17.20 11.19 2.05
CA GLU A 241 15.78 11.32 1.68
C GLU A 241 14.88 11.37 2.94
N ILE A 242 15.20 10.55 3.94
CA ILE A 242 14.48 10.50 5.22
C ILE A 242 14.65 11.80 6.00
N GLU A 243 15.87 12.30 6.12
CA GLU A 243 16.19 13.53 6.86
C GLU A 243 15.51 14.75 6.25
N GLN A 244 15.54 14.89 4.92
CA GLN A 244 14.82 15.95 4.21
C GLN A 244 13.31 15.87 4.46
N HIS A 245 12.74 14.66 4.44
CA HIS A 245 11.33 14.48 4.71
C HIS A 245 10.97 14.81 6.17
N LEU A 246 11.77 14.36 7.13
CA LEU A 246 11.56 14.65 8.55
C LEU A 246 11.70 16.14 8.88
N ALA A 247 12.59 16.86 8.18
CA ALA A 247 12.71 18.31 8.32
C ALA A 247 11.42 19.05 7.90
N LEU A 248 10.69 18.52 6.90
CA LEU A 248 9.39 19.05 6.51
C LEU A 248 8.30 18.73 7.55
N GLU A 249 8.34 17.52 8.11
CA GLU A 249 7.39 17.07 9.14
C GLU A 249 7.54 17.84 10.47
N ASP A 250 8.75 18.27 10.83
CA ASP A 250 9.03 19.00 12.08
C ASP A 250 8.29 20.36 12.15
N VAL A 251 8.08 20.99 10.99
CA VAL A 251 7.36 22.26 10.87
C VAL A 251 5.83 22.09 10.98
N VAL A 252 5.31 20.86 10.86
CA VAL A 252 3.87 20.61 10.89
C VAL A 252 3.32 20.79 12.29
N THR A 253 2.42 21.76 12.48
CA THR A 253 1.79 22.02 13.78
C THR A 253 0.86 20.88 14.20
N GLU A 254 0.06 20.36 13.26
CA GLU A 254 -1.04 19.42 13.52
C GLU A 254 -0.95 18.15 12.64
N PRO A 255 -0.06 17.21 12.97
CA PRO A 255 0.13 15.98 12.18
C PRO A 255 -1.16 15.19 11.93
N HIS A 256 -2.06 15.14 12.91
CA HIS A 256 -3.34 14.44 12.74
C HIS A 256 -4.18 14.97 11.56
N ILE A 257 -4.15 16.27 11.24
CA ILE A 257 -4.87 16.83 10.10
C ILE A 257 -4.24 16.37 8.79
N GLN A 258 -2.91 16.43 8.68
CA GLN A 258 -2.17 15.95 7.52
C GLN A 258 -2.45 14.47 7.22
N LEU A 259 -2.61 13.65 8.26
CA LEU A 259 -2.96 12.24 8.16
C LEU A 259 -4.45 11.97 7.83
N GLY A 260 -5.26 13.03 7.73
CA GLY A 260 -6.70 12.93 7.46
C GLY A 260 -7.53 12.50 8.67
N LEU A 261 -6.99 12.61 9.89
CA LEU A 261 -7.69 12.30 11.15
C LEU A 261 -8.57 13.45 11.66
N GLY A 262 -8.44 14.66 11.12
CA GLY A 262 -9.22 15.84 11.55
C GLY A 262 -10.72 15.56 11.72
N PRO A 263 -11.42 15.01 10.72
CA PRO A 263 -12.83 14.67 10.85
C PRO A 263 -13.15 13.58 11.90
N LEU A 264 -12.19 12.69 12.19
CA LEU A 264 -12.37 11.59 13.15
C LEU A 264 -12.15 12.05 14.60
N LEU A 265 -11.25 13.02 14.80
CA LEU A 265 -10.85 13.51 16.11
C LEU A 265 -11.46 14.87 16.46
N GLY A 266 -12.25 15.48 15.58
CA GLY A 266 -12.82 16.82 15.81
C GLY A 266 -13.71 16.92 17.07
N SER A 267 -14.35 15.81 17.48
CA SER A 267 -15.12 15.74 18.73
C SER A 267 -14.27 15.43 19.97
N ARG A 268 -12.98 15.13 19.79
CA ARG A 268 -12.03 14.70 20.82
C ARG A 268 -10.66 15.40 20.64
N PRO A 269 -10.61 16.73 20.82
CA PRO A 269 -9.36 17.48 20.73
C PRO A 269 -8.29 16.98 21.71
N ASP A 270 -8.72 16.44 22.86
CA ASP A 270 -7.81 15.85 23.85
C ASP A 270 -6.99 14.68 23.28
N ILE A 271 -7.60 13.83 22.43
CA ILE A 271 -6.92 12.71 21.76
C ILE A 271 -6.03 13.23 20.63
N ALA A 272 -6.52 14.22 19.86
CA ALA A 272 -5.73 14.85 18.81
C ALA A 272 -4.44 15.45 19.37
N ASP A 273 -4.51 16.16 20.50
CA ASP A 273 -3.37 16.79 21.15
C ASP A 273 -2.36 15.76 21.67
N ARG A 274 -2.83 14.70 22.33
CA ARG A 274 -1.95 13.61 22.79
C ARG A 274 -1.27 12.92 21.62
N PHE A 275 -2.02 12.64 20.54
CA PHE A 275 -1.45 12.03 19.35
C PHE A 275 -0.44 12.95 18.66
N ASN A 276 -0.72 14.23 18.48
CA ASN A 276 0.21 15.20 17.90
C ASN A 276 1.51 15.29 18.71
N LYS A 277 1.41 15.36 20.04
CA LYS A 277 2.59 15.36 20.93
C LYS A 277 3.42 14.09 20.76
N ARG A 278 2.78 12.92 20.78
CA ARG A 278 3.48 11.63 20.60
C ARG A 278 4.08 11.50 19.20
N TRP A 279 3.38 11.97 18.17
CA TRP A 279 3.89 12.02 16.79
C TRP A 279 5.17 12.83 16.73
N LYS A 280 5.16 14.07 17.23
CA LYS A 280 6.35 14.95 17.20
C LYS A 280 7.51 14.37 18.01
N ALA A 281 7.24 13.73 19.13
CA ALA A 281 8.27 13.06 19.92
C ALA A 281 8.91 11.86 19.18
N ALA A 282 8.16 11.16 18.34
CA ALA A 282 8.64 9.95 17.66
C ALA A 282 9.13 10.19 16.21
N VAL A 283 8.47 11.08 15.46
CA VAL A 283 8.67 11.34 14.04
C VAL A 283 9.48 12.63 13.89
N ASN A 284 10.73 12.58 14.32
CA ASN A 284 11.72 13.65 14.13
C ASN A 284 13.10 13.03 13.81
N PRO A 285 14.05 13.79 13.22
CA PRO A 285 15.34 13.25 12.81
C PRO A 285 16.09 12.49 13.92
N SER A 286 16.14 13.05 15.13
CA SER A 286 16.85 12.47 16.26
C SER A 286 16.24 11.14 16.71
N ALA A 287 14.92 11.10 16.90
CA ALA A 287 14.20 9.92 17.37
C ALA A 287 14.21 8.78 16.34
N VAL A 288 14.14 9.12 15.05
CA VAL A 288 14.26 8.14 13.96
C VAL A 288 15.70 7.62 13.88
N ARG A 289 16.70 8.49 14.03
CA ARG A 289 18.12 8.11 13.96
C ARG A 289 18.51 7.17 15.10
N GLU A 290 18.03 7.44 16.30
CA GLU A 290 18.23 6.59 17.48
C GLU A 290 17.70 5.16 17.27
N ARG A 291 16.58 5.05 16.52
CA ARG A 291 15.95 3.76 16.19
C ARG A 291 16.48 3.16 14.90
N TRP A 292 17.36 3.85 14.18
CA TRP A 292 17.89 3.36 12.91
C TRP A 292 19.04 2.37 13.18
N PRO A 293 19.15 1.26 12.44
CA PRO A 293 20.27 0.35 12.60
C PRO A 293 21.59 1.07 12.31
N ALA A 294 22.59 0.85 13.16
CA ALA A 294 23.92 1.48 13.07
C ALA A 294 24.66 1.16 11.77
N ASP A 295 24.32 0.02 11.14
CA ASP A 295 24.90 -0.42 9.87
C ASP A 295 23.83 -1.09 8.99
N PRO A 296 23.16 -0.34 8.09
CA PRO A 296 22.22 -0.93 7.13
C PRO A 296 22.92 -1.78 6.05
N ASP A 297 24.26 -1.75 5.96
CA ASP A 297 25.05 -2.37 4.90
C ASP A 297 25.51 -3.81 5.20
N ASN A 298 25.38 -4.30 6.44
CA ASN A 298 25.65 -5.71 6.78
C ASN A 298 24.69 -6.73 6.11
N GLY A 299 23.73 -6.26 5.30
CA GLY A 299 22.89 -7.08 4.43
C GLY A 299 23.13 -6.88 2.92
N ARG A 300 24.16 -6.11 2.51
CA ARG A 300 24.50 -5.83 1.10
C ARG A 300 25.36 -6.90 0.42
N GLU A 301 25.29 -8.16 0.85
CA GLU A 301 25.71 -9.25 -0.03
C GLU A 301 24.57 -9.54 -1.04
N LEU A 302 24.58 -8.78 -2.14
CA LEU A 302 23.86 -9.09 -3.38
C LEU A 302 24.85 -9.23 -4.54
#